data_AF-A0A937GZZ8-F1
#
_entry.id   AF-A0A937GZZ8-F1
#
_cell.length_a   1.000
_cell.length_b   1.000
_cell.length_c   1.000
_cell.angle_alpha   90.00
_cell.angle_beta   90.00
_cell.angle_gamma   90.00
#
_symmetry.space_group_name_H-M   'P 1'
#
loop_
_entity.id
_entity.type
_entity.pdbx_description
1 polymer ?
#
loop_
_entity_poly.entity_id
_entity_poly.type
_entity_poly.pdbx_seq_one_letter_code
_entity_poly.pdbx_strand_id
1 'polypeptide(L)'
;MSSTYRSMGQTDIKARLFVDAPLADGAIIELPSDQMHYLLTVLRLGVGALIAVFNGADGEFAAVISQAAKKQCSITIGAQRREQVYCRDLWLLFAPVKKARLDFIAQKASELGVRVIWPVRTD
;
A
#
# COMPACT_ATOMS: atom_id res chain seq x y z
N MET A 1 -35.04 -19.47 18.00
CA MET A 1 -34.77 -20.42 16.89
C MET A 1 -34.09 -19.66 15.77
N SER A 2 -32.79 -19.96 15.61
CA SER A 2 -31.87 -19.77 14.49
C SER A 2 -31.92 -18.51 13.61
N SER A 3 -30.86 -17.69 13.73
CA SER A 3 -30.13 -17.17 12.56
C SER A 3 -28.67 -16.93 12.92
N THR A 4 -27.93 -18.03 13.01
CA THR A 4 -26.52 -18.14 13.43
C THR A 4 -25.57 -18.16 12.22
N TYR A 5 -25.69 -17.22 11.27
CA TYR A 5 -24.85 -17.23 10.06
C TYR A 5 -24.44 -15.82 9.59
N ARG A 6 -23.47 -15.20 10.26
CA ARG A 6 -22.47 -14.31 9.62
C ARG A 6 -21.24 -14.00 10.49
N SER A 7 -20.71 -14.98 11.22
CA SER A 7 -19.35 -14.91 11.76
C SER A 7 -18.48 -15.97 11.10
N MET A 8 -17.77 -15.59 10.03
CA MET A 8 -16.53 -16.25 9.60
C MET A 8 -15.85 -15.39 8.52
N GLY A 9 -14.78 -14.69 8.93
CA GLY A 9 -13.63 -14.43 8.05
C GLY A 9 -13.48 -13.08 7.35
N GLN A 10 -14.16 -12.00 7.74
CA GLN A 10 -13.73 -10.67 7.28
C GLN A 10 -12.69 -10.12 8.26
N THR A 11 -11.46 -10.61 8.11
CA THR A 11 -10.30 -10.19 8.88
C THR A 11 -10.06 -8.70 8.63
N ASP A 12 -10.29 -7.89 9.66
CA ASP A 12 -10.30 -6.42 9.55
C ASP A 12 -8.91 -5.89 9.17
N ILE A 13 -8.77 -5.45 7.92
CA ILE A 13 -7.54 -4.87 7.38
C ILE A 13 -7.34 -3.49 7.99
N LYS A 14 -6.30 -3.33 8.82
CA LYS A 14 -6.05 -2.11 9.58
C LYS A 14 -5.39 -0.98 8.79
N ALA A 15 -4.63 -1.34 7.75
CA ALA A 15 -3.89 -0.39 6.93
C ALA A 15 -3.58 -0.98 5.55
N ARG A 16 -3.22 -0.11 4.61
CA ARG A 16 -2.74 -0.48 3.28
C ARG A 16 -1.35 0.11 3.08
N LEU A 17 -0.34 -0.72 2.88
CA LEU A 17 1.06 -0.34 2.84
C LEU A 17 1.68 -0.69 1.49
N PHE A 18 2.40 0.26 0.89
CA PHE A 18 3.25 -0.01 -0.26
C PHE A 18 4.60 -0.57 0.21
N VAL A 19 5.09 -1.65 -0.41
CA VAL A 19 6.44 -2.18 -0.16
C VAL A 19 7.17 -2.37 -1.49
N ASP A 20 8.45 -2.00 -1.51
CA ASP A 20 9.31 -2.16 -2.68
C ASP A 20 10.03 -3.52 -2.62
N ALA A 21 9.26 -4.59 -2.72
CA ALA A 21 9.75 -5.97 -2.73
C ALA A 21 8.76 -6.88 -3.48
N PRO A 22 9.23 -8.00 -4.07
CA PRO A 22 8.35 -9.02 -4.65
C PRO A 22 7.40 -9.59 -3.61
N LEU A 23 6.13 -9.81 -3.98
CA LEU A 23 5.11 -10.36 -3.10
C LEU A 23 4.76 -11.78 -3.51
N ALA A 24 4.93 -12.71 -2.57
CA ALA A 24 4.54 -14.10 -2.73
C ALA A 24 3.97 -14.63 -1.40
N ASP A 25 2.99 -15.54 -1.49
CA ASP A 25 2.41 -16.18 -0.31
C ASP A 25 3.49 -16.87 0.53
N GLY A 26 3.47 -16.63 1.84
CA GLY A 26 4.47 -17.12 2.79
C GLY A 26 5.78 -16.33 2.85
N ALA A 27 6.00 -15.32 2.00
CA ALA A 27 7.20 -14.50 2.06
C ALA A 27 7.27 -13.67 3.35
N ILE A 28 8.48 -13.50 3.90
CA ILE A 28 8.74 -12.61 5.03
C ILE A 28 9.49 -11.39 4.52
N ILE A 29 8.96 -10.20 4.81
CA ILE A 29 9.56 -8.93 4.40
C ILE A 29 9.93 -8.14 5.65
N GLU A 30 11.20 -7.77 5.77
CA GLU A 30 11.65 -6.81 6.77
C GLU A 30 11.31 -5.39 6.29
N LEU A 31 10.65 -4.64 7.15
CA LEU A 31 10.22 -3.27 6.83
C LEU A 31 11.34 -2.27 7.16
N PRO A 32 11.57 -1.28 6.27
CA PRO A 32 12.47 -0.17 6.56
C PRO A 32 11.94 0.68 7.72
N SER A 33 12.81 1.52 8.27
CA SER A 33 12.56 2.24 9.53
C SER A 33 11.37 3.20 9.47
N ASP A 34 11.13 3.82 8.32
CA ASP A 34 10.01 4.71 8.03
C ASP A 34 8.67 3.96 8.05
N GLN A 35 8.59 2.81 7.37
CA GLN A 35 7.39 1.97 7.35
C GLN A 35 7.11 1.35 8.73
N MET A 36 8.16 0.93 9.44
CA MET A 36 8.05 0.50 10.84
C MET A 36 7.50 1.61 11.74
N HIS A 37 8.03 2.83 11.64
CA HIS A 37 7.53 3.96 12.41
C HIS A 37 6.06 4.27 12.10
N TYR A 38 5.69 4.23 10.82
CA TYR A 38 4.32 4.41 10.39
C TYR A 38 3.37 3.37 11.01
N LEU A 39 3.70 2.07 10.94
CA LEU A 39 2.83 1.03 11.48
C LEU A 39 2.77 1.03 13.02
N LEU A 40 3.93 1.05 13.69
CA LEU A 40 4.02 0.82 15.14
C LEU A 40 3.78 2.10 15.97
N THR A 41 4.18 3.26 15.46
CA THR A 41 4.10 4.52 16.21
C THR A 41 2.90 5.37 15.78
N VAL A 42 2.72 5.56 14.47
CA VAL A 42 1.63 6.41 13.96
C VAL A 42 0.30 5.68 14.05
N LEU A 43 0.21 4.48 13.48
CA LEU A 43 -1.02 3.68 13.50
C LEU A 43 -1.18 2.82 14.77
N ARG A 44 -0.12 2.68 15.57
CA ARG A 44 -0.11 1.92 16.83
C ARG A 44 -0.52 0.45 16.66
N LEU A 45 -0.15 -0.15 15.53
CA LEU A 45 -0.36 -1.56 15.26
C LEU A 45 0.72 -2.40 15.95
N GLY A 46 0.37 -3.65 16.29
CA GLY A 46 1.27 -4.61 16.93
C GLY A 46 1.34 -5.93 16.18
N VAL A 47 2.16 -6.85 16.68
CA VAL A 47 2.24 -8.23 16.16
C VAL A 47 0.84 -8.85 16.10
N GLY A 48 0.56 -9.55 15.00
CA GLY A 48 -0.75 -10.15 14.72
C GLY A 48 -1.75 -9.21 14.01
N ALA A 49 -1.45 -7.90 13.88
CA ALA A 49 -2.28 -7.00 13.10
C ALA A 49 -2.26 -7.38 11.61
N LEU A 50 -3.45 -7.45 11.00
CA LEU A 50 -3.61 -7.69 9.58
C LEU A 50 -3.60 -6.38 8.80
N ILE A 51 -2.78 -6.32 7.75
CA ILE A 51 -2.68 -5.21 6.81
C ILE A 51 -2.82 -5.72 5.38
N ALA A 52 -3.09 -4.82 4.45
CA ALA A 52 -3.00 -5.07 3.02
C ALA A 52 -1.67 -4.52 2.50
N VAL A 53 -0.97 -5.29 1.67
CA VAL A 53 0.35 -4.94 1.14
C VAL A 53 0.31 -5.05 -0.37
N PHE A 54 0.94 -4.10 -1.06
CA PHE A 54 1.03 -4.06 -2.52
C PHE A 54 2.36 -3.44 -2.95
N ASN A 55 2.81 -3.77 -4.16
CA ASN A 55 4.06 -3.23 -4.75
C ASN A 55 3.86 -2.61 -6.14
N GLY A 56 2.60 -2.54 -6.62
CA GLY A 56 2.27 -2.02 -7.95
C GLY A 56 2.56 -2.97 -9.12
N ALA A 57 2.99 -4.21 -8.85
CA ALA A 57 3.29 -5.22 -9.86
C ALA A 57 2.54 -6.55 -9.63
N ASP A 58 2.60 -7.10 -8.41
CA ASP A 58 2.10 -8.44 -8.10
C ASP A 58 0.64 -8.44 -7.63
N GLY A 59 0.09 -7.25 -7.35
CA GLY A 59 -1.26 -7.05 -6.82
C GLY A 59 -1.26 -6.72 -5.33
N GLU A 60 -2.40 -6.97 -4.69
CA GLU A 60 -2.60 -6.72 -3.25
C GLU A 60 -2.70 -8.05 -2.51
N PHE A 61 -1.94 -8.19 -1.43
CA PHE A 61 -1.90 -9.37 -0.56
C PHE A 61 -2.32 -9.01 0.86
N ALA A 62 -2.89 -9.98 1.58
CA ALA A 62 -3.01 -9.88 3.02
C ALA A 62 -1.62 -10.08 3.64
N ALA A 63 -1.28 -9.36 4.71
CA ALA A 63 -0.05 -9.59 5.46
C ALA A 63 -0.27 -9.37 6.95
N VAL A 64 0.47 -10.11 7.77
CA VAL A 64 0.43 -10.00 9.24
C VAL A 64 1.75 -9.44 9.72
N ILE A 65 1.72 -8.51 10.68
CA ILE A 65 2.93 -8.11 11.41
C ILE A 65 3.41 -9.32 12.22
N SER A 66 4.48 -9.96 11.77
CA SER A 66 5.05 -11.18 12.37
C SER A 66 6.03 -10.87 13.49
N GLN A 67 6.71 -9.73 13.43
CA GLN A 67 7.65 -9.29 14.46
C GLN A 67 7.60 -7.78 14.60
N ALA A 68 7.67 -7.29 15.85
CA ALA A 68 7.82 -5.89 16.16
C ALA A 68 8.76 -5.73 17.36
N ALA A 69 9.90 -5.08 17.13
CA ALA A 69 10.92 -4.75 18.12
C ALA A 69 11.37 -3.31 17.93
N LYS A 70 12.16 -2.78 18.88
CA LYS A 70 12.58 -1.37 18.91
C LYS A 70 13.31 -0.90 17.64
N LYS A 71 13.87 -1.81 16.83
CA LYS A 71 14.62 -1.53 15.61
C LYS A 71 14.32 -2.47 14.43
N GLN A 72 13.35 -3.37 14.58
CA GLN A 72 13.04 -4.37 13.55
C GLN A 72 11.53 -4.58 13.50
N CYS A 73 10.99 -4.63 12.30
CA CYS A 73 9.61 -4.98 12.05
C CYS A 73 9.57 -5.87 10.82
N SER A 74 8.91 -7.02 10.91
CA SER A 74 8.71 -7.91 9.76
C SER A 74 7.25 -8.23 9.58
N ILE A 75 6.87 -8.43 8.33
CA ILE A 75 5.54 -8.88 7.94
C ILE A 75 5.64 -10.22 7.22
N THR A 76 4.66 -11.09 7.46
CA THR A 76 4.48 -12.32 6.70
C THR A 76 3.35 -12.09 5.70
N ILE A 77 3.65 -12.29 4.41
CA ILE A 77 2.70 -12.21 3.31
C ILE A 77 1.84 -13.48 3.31
N GLY A 78 0.53 -13.30 3.19
CA GLY A 78 -0.46 -14.36 3.06
C GLY A 78 -1.13 -14.33 1.69
N ALA A 79 -2.38 -14.80 1.62
CA ALA A 79 -3.10 -14.91 0.37
C ALA A 79 -3.26 -13.58 -0.40
N GLN A 80 -3.16 -13.68 -1.73
CA GLN A 80 -3.50 -12.58 -2.64
C GLN A 80 -4.99 -12.23 -2.50
N ARG A 81 -5.28 -10.94 -2.36
CA ARG A 81 -6.62 -10.38 -2.19
C ARG A 81 -7.16 -9.77 -3.47
N ARG A 82 -6.28 -9.17 -4.28
CA ARG A 82 -6.64 -8.53 -5.56
C ARG A 82 -5.49 -8.69 -6.54
N GLU A 83 -5.81 -8.98 -7.79
CA GLU A 83 -4.86 -8.95 -8.89
C GLU A 83 -4.41 -7.51 -9.18
N GLN A 84 -3.22 -7.35 -9.76
CA GLN A 84 -2.76 -6.06 -10.25
C GLN A 84 -3.59 -5.64 -11.46
N VAL A 85 -4.19 -4.45 -11.38
CA VAL A 85 -4.90 -3.84 -12.50
C VAL A 85 -4.10 -2.64 -12.97
N TYR A 86 -3.84 -2.58 -14.28
CA TYR A 86 -3.24 -1.41 -14.91
C TYR A 86 -4.35 -0.50 -15.44
N CYS A 87 -4.34 0.78 -15.05
CA CYS A 87 -5.25 1.78 -15.62
C CYS A 87 -4.95 1.99 -17.12
N ARG A 88 -5.89 2.62 -17.83
CA ARG A 88 -5.71 3.05 -19.23
C ARG A 88 -4.46 3.92 -19.35
N ASP A 89 -3.81 3.86 -20.52
CA ASP A 89 -2.54 4.56 -20.80
C ASP A 89 -2.76 6.07 -20.96
N LEU A 90 -3.00 6.76 -19.84
CA LEU A 90 -3.17 8.21 -19.78
C LEU A 90 -1.87 8.86 -19.30
N TRP A 91 -1.31 9.74 -20.13
CA TRP A 91 -0.13 10.52 -19.81
C TRP A 91 -0.53 11.97 -19.53
N LEU A 92 -0.06 12.52 -18.41
CA LEU A 92 -0.24 13.92 -18.05
C LEU A 92 1.05 14.68 -18.28
N LEU A 93 1.09 15.45 -19.36
CA LEU A 93 2.14 16.43 -19.63
C LEU A 93 1.69 17.79 -19.11
N PHE A 94 2.49 18.45 -18.28
CA PHE A 94 2.14 19.77 -17.73
C PHE A 94 3.35 20.67 -17.55
N ALA A 95 3.15 21.98 -17.69
CA ALA A 95 4.16 22.98 -17.38
C ALA A 95 4.27 23.20 -15.86
N PRO A 96 5.46 23.12 -15.25
CA PRO A 96 5.63 23.37 -13.82
C PRO A 96 5.12 24.74 -13.38
N VAL A 97 4.18 24.71 -12.44
CA VAL A 97 3.68 25.89 -11.71
C VAL A 97 4.33 25.95 -10.32
N LYS A 98 4.22 27.08 -9.59
CA LYS A 98 4.75 27.24 -8.22
C LYS A 98 4.55 25.97 -7.35
N LYS A 99 5.57 25.59 -6.55
CA LYS A 99 5.67 24.31 -5.79
C LYS A 99 4.37 23.74 -5.21
N ALA A 100 3.57 24.53 -4.50
CA ALA A 100 2.33 24.05 -3.86
C ALA A 100 1.31 23.43 -4.85
N ARG A 101 1.38 23.79 -6.13
CA ARG A 101 0.51 23.21 -7.17
C ARG A 101 1.05 21.90 -7.74
N LEU A 102 2.34 21.60 -7.58
CA LEU A 102 2.93 20.34 -8.04
C LEU A 102 2.41 19.15 -7.22
N ASP A 103 2.38 19.28 -5.89
CA ASP A 103 1.88 18.23 -4.99
C ASP A 103 0.41 17.91 -5.28
N PHE A 104 -0.39 18.95 -5.52
CA PHE A 104 -1.78 18.81 -5.91
C PHE A 104 -1.93 18.05 -7.24
N ILE A 105 -1.12 18.38 -8.26
CA ILE A 105 -1.13 17.68 -9.55
C ILE A 105 -0.74 16.21 -9.36
N ALA A 106 0.32 15.92 -8.60
CA ALA A 106 0.78 14.55 -8.36
C ALA A 106 -0.30 13.71 -7.66
N GLN A 107 -0.95 14.27 -6.64
CA GLN A 107 -2.04 13.62 -5.93
C GLN A 107 -3.21 13.33 -6.89
N LYS A 108 -3.71 14.36 -7.60
CA LYS A 108 -4.89 14.20 -8.46
C LYS A 108 -4.65 13.32 -9.67
N ALA A 109 -3.46 13.38 -10.25
CA ALA A 109 -3.07 12.48 -11.32
C ALA A 109 -3.08 11.01 -10.84
N SER A 110 -2.53 10.74 -9.65
CA SER A 110 -2.54 9.40 -9.05
C SER A 110 -3.96 8.91 -8.76
N GLU A 111 -4.82 9.75 -8.18
CA GLU A 111 -6.23 9.44 -7.88
C GLU A 111 -7.05 9.15 -9.15
N LEU A 112 -6.78 9.86 -10.26
CA LEU A 112 -7.47 9.69 -11.54
C LEU A 112 -6.87 8.57 -12.41
N GLY A 113 -5.85 7.86 -11.91
CA GLY A 113 -5.24 6.73 -12.61
C GLY A 113 -4.37 7.13 -13.81
N VAL A 114 -3.73 8.30 -13.76
CA VAL A 114 -2.68 8.69 -14.72
C VAL A 114 -1.52 7.71 -14.63
N ARG A 115 -1.04 7.21 -15.77
CA ARG A 115 0.07 6.26 -15.85
C ARG A 115 1.43 6.94 -15.82
N VAL A 116 1.56 8.08 -16.48
CA VAL A 116 2.81 8.86 -16.51
C VAL A 116 2.52 10.32 -16.22
N ILE A 117 3.23 10.88 -15.25
CA ILE A 117 3.21 12.30 -14.92
C ILE A 117 4.55 12.89 -15.41
N TRP A 118 4.49 13.71 -16.47
CA TRP A 118 5.69 14.20 -17.16
C TRP A 118 5.74 15.73 -17.17
N PRO A 119 6.46 16.37 -16.23
CA PRO A 119 6.66 17.81 -16.27
C PRO A 119 7.42 18.23 -17.54
N VAL A 120 6.89 19.19 -18.30
CA VAL A 120 7.52 19.71 -19.51
C VAL A 120 7.91 21.17 -19.35
N ARG A 121 9.06 21.55 -19.92
CA ARG A 121 9.40 22.97 -20.08
C ARG A 121 8.65 23.49 -21.30
N THR A 122 7.93 24.59 -21.12
CA THR A 122 7.29 25.35 -22.19
C THR A 122 7.97 26.72 -22.28
N ASP A 123 8.05 27.27 -23.48
CA ASP A 123 8.61 28.61 -23.73
C ASP A 123 7.62 29.73 -23.36
#